data_AF-A0A0Q8EMX6-F1
#
_entry.id   AF-A0A0Q8EMX6-F1
#
_cell.length_a   1.000
_cell.length_b   1.000
_cell.length_c   1.000
_cell.angle_alpha   90.00
_cell.angle_beta   90.00
_cell.angle_gamma   90.00
#
_symmetry.space_group_name_H-M   'P 1'
#
loop_
_entity.id
_entity.type
_entity.pdbx_description
1 polymer ?
#
loop_
_entity_poly.entity_id
_entity_poly.type
_entity_poly.pdbx_seq_one_letter_code
_entity_poly.pdbx_strand_id
1 'polypeptide(L)'
;MAPFAHAADFTAQRSVPFAEDSIVAGNIKRECEIATQLPAALVRFAAEGGHRVELQDTPDTASGQVVKMEIHDAQSAGNAWMGHHKSVTVKGSLYRDGQQVAKFVARRNSRGGFGAGFKGSCAVLERTVNAIGKDVAGWLNNPSDGAQLGDLR
;
A
#
# COMPACT_ATOMS: atom_id res chain seq x y z
N MET A 1 -19.43 -24.38 -21.93
CA MET A 1 -18.86 -23.02 -21.98
C MET A 1 -17.74 -22.96 -20.95
N ALA A 2 -16.49 -22.90 -21.40
CA ALA A 2 -15.37 -22.62 -20.52
C ALA A 2 -15.45 -21.15 -20.07
N PRO A 3 -15.24 -20.82 -18.79
CA PRO A 3 -15.19 -19.43 -18.37
C PRO A 3 -13.99 -18.78 -19.06
N PHE A 4 -14.24 -17.73 -19.84
CA PHE A 4 -13.17 -16.87 -20.31
C PHE A 4 -12.49 -16.27 -19.08
N ALA A 5 -11.27 -16.71 -18.78
CA ALA A 5 -10.42 -16.04 -17.82
C ALA A 5 -10.14 -14.65 -18.38
N HIS A 6 -10.81 -13.64 -17.86
CA HIS A 6 -10.45 -12.25 -18.14
C HIS A 6 -9.03 -12.04 -17.60
N ALA A 7 -8.13 -11.49 -18.42
CA ALA A 7 -6.79 -11.14 -17.96
C ALA A 7 -6.91 -10.13 -16.81
N ALA A 8 -6.00 -10.18 -15.84
CA ALA A 8 -5.94 -9.14 -14.82
C ALA A 8 -5.57 -7.80 -15.47
N ASP A 9 -6.19 -6.71 -15.01
CA ASP A 9 -5.86 -5.36 -15.52
C ASP A 9 -4.47 -4.94 -15.05
N PHE A 10 -4.13 -5.31 -13.81
CA PHE A 10 -2.86 -5.01 -13.16
C PHE A 10 -2.32 -6.22 -12.40
N THR A 11 -1.00 -6.28 -12.24
CA THR A 11 -0.33 -7.17 -11.28
C THR A 11 0.38 -6.35 -10.21
N ALA A 12 0.52 -6.91 -9.00
CA ALA A 12 1.21 -6.27 -7.89
C ALA A 12 1.89 -7.30 -6.98
N GLN A 13 2.82 -6.84 -6.14
CA GLN A 13 3.53 -7.73 -5.21
C GLN A 13 2.57 -8.29 -4.17
N ARG A 14 2.62 -9.60 -3.89
CA ARG A 14 1.86 -10.24 -2.80
C ARG A 14 2.26 -9.71 -1.43
N SER A 15 3.52 -9.34 -1.28
CA SER A 15 4.07 -8.67 -0.11
C SER A 15 4.86 -7.46 -0.58
N VAL A 16 4.48 -6.28 -0.10
CA VAL A 16 5.18 -5.03 -0.42
C VAL A 16 6.43 -4.95 0.46
N PRO A 17 7.63 -4.92 -0.12
CA PRO A 17 8.86 -4.88 0.64
C PRO A 17 9.00 -3.56 1.39
N PHE A 18 9.75 -3.60 2.49
CA PHE A 18 10.31 -2.39 3.09
C PHE A 18 11.52 -1.97 2.26
N ALA A 19 11.62 -0.68 1.93
CA ALA A 19 12.79 -0.14 1.24
C ALA A 19 14.08 -0.41 2.04
N GLU A 20 15.22 -0.53 1.36
CA GLU A 20 16.52 -0.77 2.01
C GLU A 20 16.85 0.30 3.05
N ASP A 21 16.56 1.56 2.72
CA ASP A 21 16.73 2.74 3.56
C ASP A 21 15.50 3.07 4.42
N SER A 22 14.57 2.12 4.58
CA SER A 22 13.30 2.36 5.28
C SER A 22 13.47 2.77 6.75
N ILE A 23 12.77 3.82 7.14
CA ILE A 23 12.68 4.29 8.52
C ILE A 23 11.50 3.58 9.19
N VAL A 24 11.71 2.30 9.52
CA VAL A 24 10.69 1.44 10.14
C VAL A 24 11.29 0.65 11.28
N ALA A 25 10.69 0.76 12.46
CA ALA A 25 11.13 0.02 13.64
C ALA A 25 11.03 -1.50 13.43
N GLY A 26 12.02 -2.26 13.93
CA GLY A 26 12.11 -3.70 13.68
C GLY A 26 10.92 -4.50 14.21
N ASN A 27 10.27 -4.05 15.29
CA ASN A 27 9.04 -4.68 15.78
C ASN A 27 7.88 -4.51 14.79
N ILE A 28 7.75 -3.35 14.14
CA ILE A 28 6.73 -3.15 13.09
C ILE A 28 6.98 -4.11 11.92
N LYS A 29 8.24 -4.29 11.50
CA LYS A 29 8.60 -5.21 10.41
C LYS A 29 8.28 -6.68 10.74
N ARG A 30 8.39 -7.08 12.01
CA ARG A 30 8.22 -8.48 12.46
C ARG A 30 6.82 -8.83 12.92
N GLU A 31 6.11 -7.87 13.50
CA GLU A 31 4.85 -8.13 14.22
C GLU A 31 3.62 -7.60 13.46
N CYS A 32 3.79 -6.63 12.55
CA CYS A 32 2.67 -6.04 11.83
C CYS A 32 2.59 -6.55 10.39
N GLU A 33 1.39 -6.92 9.97
CA GLU A 33 1.09 -7.47 8.64
C GLU A 33 0.95 -6.39 7.54
N ILE A 34 1.57 -5.22 7.71
CA ILE A 34 1.36 -4.09 6.79
C ILE A 34 1.87 -4.35 5.37
N ALA A 35 2.89 -5.21 5.22
CA ALA A 35 3.47 -5.59 3.93
C ALA A 35 2.50 -6.43 3.08
N THR A 36 1.71 -7.30 3.70
CA THR A 36 0.74 -8.18 3.04
C THR A 36 -0.66 -7.56 2.98
N GLN A 37 -1.02 -6.74 3.98
CA GLN A 37 -2.32 -6.07 3.99
C GLN A 37 -2.46 -4.95 2.97
N LEU A 38 -1.38 -4.21 2.69
CA LEU A 38 -1.40 -3.15 1.68
C LEU A 38 -1.85 -3.66 0.29
N PRO A 39 -1.22 -4.69 -0.30
CA PRO A 39 -1.64 -5.21 -1.60
C PRO A 39 -3.02 -5.89 -1.53
N ALA A 40 -3.39 -6.51 -0.40
CA ALA A 40 -4.75 -7.05 -0.21
C ALA A 40 -5.82 -5.94 -0.25
N ALA A 41 -5.55 -4.80 0.38
CA ALA A 41 -6.43 -3.63 0.34
C ALA A 41 -6.52 -3.04 -1.07
N LEU A 42 -5.39 -2.96 -1.79
CA LEU A 42 -5.36 -2.55 -3.19
C LEU A 42 -6.28 -3.43 -4.04
N VAL A 43 -6.19 -4.76 -3.93
CA VAL A 43 -7.06 -5.69 -4.65
C VAL A 43 -8.53 -5.41 -4.36
N ARG A 44 -8.89 -5.28 -3.08
CA ARG A 44 -10.28 -5.02 -2.67
C ARG A 44 -10.82 -3.72 -3.28
N PHE A 45 -10.09 -2.61 -3.11
CA PHE A 45 -10.57 -1.30 -3.55
C PHE A 45 -10.45 -1.07 -5.05
N ALA A 46 -9.51 -1.74 -5.73
CA ALA A 46 -9.45 -1.73 -7.18
C ALA A 46 -10.67 -2.43 -7.78
N ALA A 47 -11.11 -3.55 -7.19
CA ALA A 47 -12.31 -4.26 -7.63
C ALA A 47 -13.58 -3.41 -7.47
N GLU A 48 -13.69 -2.62 -6.39
CA GLU A 48 -14.76 -1.62 -6.23
C GLU A 48 -14.75 -0.54 -7.34
N GLY A 49 -13.58 -0.23 -7.90
CA GLY A 49 -13.38 0.68 -9.03
C GLY A 49 -13.51 0.03 -10.41
N GLY A 50 -13.81 -1.27 -10.49
CA GLY A 50 -13.92 -2.00 -11.75
C GLY A 50 -12.59 -2.54 -12.29
N HIS A 51 -11.53 -2.55 -11.48
CA HIS A 51 -10.22 -3.07 -11.86
C HIS A 51 -9.90 -4.39 -11.15
N ARG A 52 -9.35 -5.36 -11.88
CA ARG A 52 -8.78 -6.59 -11.32
C ARG A 52 -7.27 -6.44 -11.12
N VAL A 53 -6.83 -6.59 -9.87
CA VAL A 53 -5.41 -6.68 -9.50
C VAL A 53 -5.07 -8.11 -9.11
N GLU A 54 -4.02 -8.68 -9.70
CA GLU A 54 -3.52 -10.01 -9.35
C GLU A 54 -2.20 -9.93 -8.57
N LEU A 55 -2.16 -10.62 -7.44
CA LEU A 55 -0.98 -10.63 -6.57
C LEU A 55 -0.02 -11.76 -6.95
N GLN A 56 1.23 -11.39 -7.19
CA GLN A 56 2.34 -12.30 -7.52
C GLN A 56 3.47 -12.08 -6.54
N ASP A 57 4.26 -13.13 -6.26
CA ASP A 57 5.39 -12.99 -5.32
C ASP A 57 6.45 -12.05 -5.90
N THR A 58 6.70 -12.17 -7.21
CA THR A 58 7.61 -11.30 -7.97
C THR A 58 6.97 -10.90 -9.30
N PRO A 59 6.26 -9.75 -9.36
CA PRO A 59 5.66 -9.29 -10.60
C PRO A 59 6.72 -8.93 -11.65
N ASP A 60 6.56 -9.47 -12.85
CA ASP A 60 7.40 -9.15 -14.00
C ASP A 60 6.97 -7.83 -14.64
N THR A 61 7.79 -6.79 -14.50
CA THR A 61 7.52 -5.48 -15.08
C THR A 61 7.65 -5.42 -16.59
N ALA A 62 8.21 -6.45 -17.24
CA ALA A 62 8.43 -6.48 -18.69
C ALA A 62 7.15 -6.64 -19.52
N SER A 63 6.05 -7.09 -18.92
CA SER A 63 4.79 -7.32 -19.64
C SER A 63 3.56 -6.92 -18.81
N GLY A 64 2.56 -6.38 -19.49
CA GLY A 64 1.31 -5.96 -18.89
C GLY A 64 1.46 -4.70 -18.03
N GLN A 65 0.47 -4.45 -17.17
CA GLN A 65 0.49 -3.32 -16.25
C GLN A 65 0.87 -3.80 -14.84
N VAL A 66 1.95 -3.25 -14.28
CA VAL A 66 2.50 -3.71 -13.01
C VAL A 66 2.65 -2.56 -12.04
N VAL A 67 2.04 -2.69 -10.87
CA VAL A 67 2.19 -1.75 -9.76
C VAL A 67 3.21 -2.30 -8.79
N LYS A 68 4.39 -1.68 -8.74
CA LYS A 68 5.41 -1.98 -7.71
C LYS A 68 5.34 -0.91 -6.63
N MET A 69 5.35 -1.36 -5.38
CA MET A 69 5.32 -0.51 -4.19
C MET A 69 6.48 -0.85 -3.26
N GLU A 70 6.87 0.10 -2.43
CA GLU A 70 7.80 -0.07 -1.32
C GLU A 70 7.35 0.77 -0.11
N ILE A 71 7.41 0.18 1.08
CA ILE A 71 7.17 0.90 2.34
C ILE A 71 8.47 1.59 2.75
N HIS A 72 8.47 2.93 2.75
CA HIS A 72 9.66 3.71 3.13
C HIS A 72 9.63 4.17 4.59
N ASP A 73 8.45 4.39 5.17
CA ASP A 73 8.31 4.86 6.54
C ASP A 73 7.06 4.25 7.17
N ALA A 74 7.18 3.84 8.42
CA ALA A 74 6.06 3.40 9.23
C ALA A 74 6.37 3.72 10.69
N GLN A 75 5.61 4.65 11.25
CA GLN A 75 5.83 5.18 12.59
C GLN A 75 4.66 4.83 13.49
N SER A 76 4.99 4.51 14.74
CA SER A 76 4.04 4.39 15.83
C SER A 76 4.61 5.10 17.05
N ALA A 77 4.26 6.36 17.21
CA ALA A 77 4.73 7.24 18.28
C ALA A 77 3.56 7.75 19.14
N GLY A 78 3.91 8.42 20.23
CA GLY A 78 2.97 9.06 21.13
C GLY A 78 2.39 8.13 22.21
N ASN A 79 1.73 8.73 23.19
CA ASN A 79 1.15 8.04 24.35
C ASN A 79 -0.21 8.65 24.71
N ALA A 80 -0.88 8.09 25.71
CA ALA A 80 -2.22 8.53 26.12
C ALA A 80 -2.29 10.00 26.56
N TRP A 81 -1.16 10.63 26.89
CA TRP A 81 -1.07 12.02 27.34
C TRP A 81 -0.79 13.00 26.20
N MET A 82 0.15 12.68 25.31
CA MET A 82 0.55 13.53 24.18
C MET A 82 -0.27 13.27 22.89
N GLY A 83 -1.13 12.25 22.91
CA GLY A 83 -1.83 11.76 21.73
C GLY A 83 -1.01 10.70 20.99
N HIS A 84 -1.70 9.75 20.35
CA HIS A 84 -1.05 8.74 19.53
C HIS A 84 -0.85 9.28 18.11
N HIS A 85 0.33 9.06 17.53
CA HIS A 85 0.60 9.37 16.14
C HIS A 85 1.14 8.13 15.44
N LYS A 86 0.41 7.66 14.44
CA LYS A 86 0.88 6.63 13.53
C LYS A 86 0.86 7.14 12.11
N SER A 87 1.76 6.64 11.29
CA SER A 87 1.81 6.99 9.88
C SER A 87 2.47 5.89 9.07
N VAL A 88 2.12 5.80 7.80
CA VAL A 88 2.85 4.99 6.83
C VAL A 88 3.06 5.81 5.57
N THR A 89 4.25 5.73 4.99
CA THR A 89 4.59 6.27 3.67
C THR A 89 4.96 5.13 2.73
N VAL A 90 4.31 5.11 1.57
CA VAL A 90 4.56 4.16 0.49
C VAL A 90 4.95 4.94 -0.75
N LYS A 91 5.97 4.47 -1.46
CA LYS A 91 6.24 4.92 -2.84
C LYS A 91 5.87 3.78 -3.78
N GLY A 92 5.44 4.14 -4.98
CA GLY A 92 5.17 3.14 -6.00
C GLY A 92 5.33 3.67 -7.41
N SER A 93 5.46 2.74 -8.32
CA SER A 93 5.62 2.95 -9.75
C SER A 93 4.66 2.03 -10.51
N LEU A 94 3.99 2.59 -11.51
CA LEU A 94 3.26 1.86 -12.53
C LEU A 94 4.17 1.65 -13.73
N TYR A 95 4.36 0.38 -14.07
CA TYR A 95 5.02 -0.06 -15.29
C TYR A 95 3.98 -0.51 -16.30
N ARG A 96 4.25 -0.27 -17.58
CA ARG A 96 3.52 -0.83 -18.71
C ARG A 96 4.53 -1.37 -19.69
N ASP A 97 4.53 -2.69 -19.87
CA ASP A 97 5.38 -3.39 -20.85
C ASP A 97 6.87 -2.99 -20.76
N GLY A 98 7.42 -3.00 -19.54
CA GLY A 98 8.82 -2.67 -19.25
C GLY A 98 9.10 -1.20 -18.98
N GLN A 99 8.20 -0.28 -19.36
CA GLN A 99 8.39 1.15 -19.17
C GLN A 99 7.68 1.64 -17.91
N GLN A 100 8.39 2.36 -17.03
CA GLN A 100 7.75 3.11 -15.95
C GLN A 100 6.98 4.29 -16.56
N VAL A 101 5.65 4.27 -16.44
CA VAL A 101 4.77 5.30 -17.03
C VAL A 101 4.27 6.32 -16.01
N ALA A 102 4.26 5.98 -14.72
CA ALA A 102 3.90 6.90 -13.66
C ALA A 102 4.48 6.44 -12.31
N LYS A 103 4.69 7.39 -11.40
CA LYS A 103 5.05 7.13 -10.00
C LYS A 103 4.14 7.90 -9.04
N PHE A 104 4.07 7.42 -7.80
CA PHE A 104 3.36 8.09 -6.72
C PHE A 104 4.11 8.01 -5.39
N VAL A 105 3.76 8.93 -4.49
CA VAL A 105 4.06 8.87 -3.06
C VAL A 105 2.72 8.96 -2.32
N ALA A 106 2.45 8.00 -1.45
CA ALA A 106 1.27 7.97 -0.61
C ALA A 106 1.65 8.06 0.86
N ARG A 107 0.97 8.91 1.62
CA ARG A 107 1.09 8.91 3.08
C ARG A 107 -0.28 8.99 3.72
N ARG A 108 -0.46 8.23 4.80
CA ARG A 108 -1.62 8.35 5.67
C ARG A 108 -1.17 8.45 7.12
N ASN A 109 -1.82 9.34 7.86
CA ASN A 109 -1.60 9.55 9.28
C ASN A 109 -2.82 9.07 10.07
N SER A 110 -2.59 8.68 11.32
CA SER A 110 -3.62 8.14 12.18
C SER A 110 -3.39 8.49 13.64
N ARG A 111 -4.41 9.04 14.30
CA ARG A 111 -4.31 9.50 15.69
C ARG A 111 -4.46 8.39 16.77
N GLY A 112 -4.24 7.13 16.40
CA GLY A 112 -4.49 5.97 17.27
C GLY A 112 -5.97 5.78 17.63
N GLY A 113 -6.24 4.93 18.61
CA GLY A 113 -7.54 4.76 19.26
C GLY A 113 -7.32 4.62 20.76
N PHE A 114 -8.23 5.13 21.58
CA PHE A 114 -8.10 5.17 23.04
C PHE A 114 -8.07 3.74 23.62
N GLY A 115 -7.02 3.37 24.38
CA GLY A 115 -7.06 2.22 25.31
C GLY A 115 -6.42 0.87 24.92
N ALA A 116 -5.59 0.75 23.87
CA ALA A 116 -5.04 -0.56 23.46
C ALA A 116 -3.50 -0.63 23.49
N GLY A 117 -2.93 -1.04 24.63
CA GLY A 117 -1.52 -1.41 24.72
C GLY A 117 -1.19 -2.57 23.78
N PHE A 118 -0.20 -2.38 22.90
CA PHE A 118 0.41 -3.29 21.90
C PHE A 118 -0.52 -4.10 20.95
N LYS A 119 -1.70 -4.54 21.37
CA LYS A 119 -2.84 -4.90 20.49
C LYS A 119 -3.45 -3.69 19.76
N GLY A 120 -2.94 -2.46 19.99
CA GLY A 120 -3.42 -1.20 19.42
C GLY A 120 -2.47 -0.44 18.49
N SER A 121 -1.34 -1.02 18.09
CA SER A 121 -0.42 -0.37 17.13
C SER A 121 -0.42 -0.97 15.74
N CYS A 122 -0.25 -2.29 15.61
CA CYS A 122 -0.34 -2.95 14.31
C CYS A 122 -1.72 -2.75 13.68
N ALA A 123 -2.82 -2.96 14.42
CA ALA A 123 -4.18 -2.68 13.92
C ALA A 123 -4.38 -1.24 13.38
N VAL A 124 -3.68 -0.25 13.95
CA VAL A 124 -3.73 1.14 13.47
C VAL A 124 -2.84 1.35 12.24
N LEU A 125 -1.69 0.68 12.15
CA LEU A 125 -0.86 0.71 10.95
C LEU A 125 -1.55 -0.04 9.80
N GLU A 126 -2.24 -1.13 10.11
CA GLU A 126 -3.10 -1.91 9.22
C GLU A 126 -4.24 -1.08 8.63
N ARG A 127 -5.02 -0.36 9.44
CA ARG A 127 -6.02 0.59 8.89
C ARG A 127 -5.37 1.69 8.03
N THR A 128 -4.13 2.08 8.36
CA THR A 128 -3.38 3.11 7.62
C THR A 128 -2.99 2.59 6.24
N VAL A 129 -2.44 1.38 6.13
CA VAL A 129 -2.15 0.78 4.82
C VAL A 129 -3.40 0.37 4.05
N ASN A 130 -4.51 0.05 4.72
CA ASN A 130 -5.80 -0.13 4.05
C ASN A 130 -6.26 1.16 3.35
N ALA A 131 -6.13 2.31 4.03
CA ALA A 131 -6.44 3.61 3.43
C ALA A 131 -5.50 3.94 2.27
N ILE A 132 -4.19 3.64 2.40
CA ILE A 132 -3.24 3.79 1.28
C ILE A 132 -3.64 2.90 0.10
N GLY A 133 -4.01 1.63 0.34
CA GLY A 133 -4.47 0.73 -0.73
C GLY A 133 -5.70 1.29 -1.47
N LYS A 134 -6.62 1.94 -0.75
CA LYS A 134 -7.75 2.66 -1.35
C LYS A 134 -7.31 3.85 -2.20
N ASP A 135 -6.35 4.64 -1.71
CA ASP A 135 -5.84 5.80 -2.44
C ASP A 135 -5.13 5.39 -3.74
N VAL A 136 -4.33 4.33 -3.68
CA VAL A 136 -3.65 3.76 -4.85
C VAL A 136 -4.67 3.20 -5.83
N ALA A 137 -5.68 2.46 -5.37
CA ALA A 137 -6.78 1.98 -6.23
C ALA A 137 -7.49 3.13 -6.95
N GLY A 138 -7.79 4.23 -6.25
CA GLY A 138 -8.37 5.42 -6.86
C GLY A 138 -7.45 6.10 -7.89
N TRP A 139 -6.13 6.06 -7.65
CA TRP A 139 -5.15 6.55 -8.61
C TRP A 139 -5.04 5.67 -9.86
N LEU A 140 -5.26 4.35 -9.77
CA LEU A 140 -5.23 3.45 -10.93
C LEU A 140 -6.29 3.78 -11.99
N ASN A 141 -7.41 4.40 -11.61
CA ASN A 141 -8.44 4.84 -12.54
C ASN A 141 -7.93 5.92 -13.53
N ASN A 142 -6.99 6.76 -13.09
CA ASN A 142 -6.35 7.79 -13.91
C ASN A 142 -4.93 8.11 -13.39
N PRO A 143 -3.94 7.27 -13.72
CA PRO A 143 -2.59 7.41 -13.17
C PRO A 143 -1.92 8.69 -13.65
N SER A 144 -1.62 9.60 -12.72
CA SER A 144 -0.80 10.78 -12.96
C SER A 144 0.62 10.57 -12.44
N ASP A 145 1.65 10.89 -13.23
CA ASP A 145 3.04 10.80 -12.79
C ASP A 145 3.35 11.82 -11.69
N GLY A 146 4.19 11.43 -10.73
CA GLY A 146 4.55 12.26 -9.58
C GLY A 146 3.40 12.50 -8.59
N ALA A 147 2.38 11.64 -8.58
CA ALA A 147 1.21 11.85 -7.74
C ALA A 147 1.56 11.84 -6.24
N GLN A 148 0.97 12.78 -5.51
CA GLN A 148 0.93 12.75 -4.05
C GLN A 148 -0.46 12.25 -3.63
N LEU A 149 -0.51 11.20 -2.80
CA LEU A 149 -1.74 10.51 -2.41
C LEU A 149 -1.96 10.58 -0.90
N GLY A 150 -3.22 10.43 -0.49
CA GLY A 150 -3.62 10.48 0.91
C GLY A 150 -3.45 11.88 1.50
N ASP A 151 -2.73 11.97 2.61
CA ASP A 151 -2.55 13.20 3.40
C ASP A 151 -1.40 14.09 2.89
N LEU A 152 -0.83 13.78 1.73
CA LEU A 152 0.16 14.63 1.05
C LEU A 152 -0.47 15.64 0.08
N ARG A 153 -1.79 15.57 -0.14
CA ARG A 153 -2.53 16.48 -1.01
C ARG A 153 -2.98 17.73 -0.29
#